data_AF-A0AAF0IZZ3-F1
#
_entry.id   AF-A0AAF0IZZ3-F1
#
_cell.length_a   1.000
_cell.length_b   1.000
_cell.length_c   1.000
_cell.angle_alpha   90.00
_cell.angle_beta   90.00
_cell.angle_gamma   90.00
#
_symmetry.space_group_name_H-M   'P 1'
#
loop_
_entity.id
_entity.type
_entity.pdbx_description
1 polymer ?
#
loop_
_entity_poly.entity_id
_entity_poly.type
_entity_poly.pdbx_seq_one_letter_code
_entity_poly.pdbx_strand_id
1 'polypeptide(L)'
;MSHTRYALSDDEDTPAPAPPLAVAEAPVQVEDRPAIHQLTHAWLNERGSPELLPWPGDLVDTVMDQLQQQQAILDSLMSDTTTSEEEHFRLNLVQLDADRCRWLLRSYLRTRLDKLEKYALYIVRERTEQLRLSDMELGYVKRYAQLLADHLSNSVLQFLPESMRRLDDPAPGTSLPGAPGGMLAAPSLDTPVFVYGREDGGTLTLPE
;
A
#
# COMPACT_ATOMS: atom_id res chain seq x y z
N MET A 1 0.79 -63.07 -40.85
CA MET A 1 -0.33 -62.65 -39.98
C MET A 1 0.19 -62.69 -38.54
N SER A 2 0.57 -61.52 -38.04
CA SER A 2 1.38 -61.35 -36.82
C SER A 2 0.48 -61.03 -35.64
N HIS A 3 0.57 -61.83 -34.58
CA HIS A 3 -0.01 -61.51 -33.27
C HIS A 3 0.77 -60.35 -32.64
N THR A 4 0.10 -59.25 -32.32
CA THR A 4 0.66 -58.21 -31.46
C THR A 4 -0.23 -58.01 -30.26
N ARG A 5 0.41 -58.12 -29.09
CA ARG A 5 -0.13 -58.00 -27.73
C ARG A 5 -0.70 -56.61 -27.49
N TYR A 6 -1.85 -56.53 -26.82
CA TYR A 6 -2.22 -55.36 -26.04
C TYR A 6 -1.46 -55.42 -24.71
N ALA A 7 -0.58 -54.45 -24.46
CA ALA A 7 -0.03 -54.17 -23.14
C ALA A 7 -0.56 -52.79 -22.74
N LEU A 8 -1.39 -52.76 -21.70
CA LEU A 8 -1.74 -51.54 -20.97
C LEU A 8 -0.51 -51.13 -20.18
N SER A 9 0.08 -49.97 -20.46
CA SER A 9 1.03 -49.32 -19.57
C SER A 9 0.25 -48.43 -18.62
N ASP A 10 0.28 -48.78 -17.34
CA ASP A 10 -0.08 -47.90 -16.24
C ASP A 10 1.01 -46.82 -16.13
N ASP A 11 0.84 -45.71 -16.81
CA ASP A 11 1.61 -44.49 -16.57
C ASP A 11 0.69 -43.49 -15.84
N GLU A 12 0.57 -43.67 -14.52
CA GLU A 12 0.25 -42.55 -13.62
C GLU A 12 1.48 -41.63 -13.60
N ASP A 13 1.49 -40.62 -14.45
CA ASP A 13 2.38 -39.47 -14.28
C ASP A 13 1.53 -38.20 -14.23
N THR A 14 0.87 -38.01 -13.09
CA THR A 14 0.24 -36.73 -12.76
C THR A 14 1.38 -35.81 -12.34
N PRO A 15 1.69 -34.71 -13.06
CA PRO A 15 2.78 -33.85 -12.67
C PRO A 15 2.46 -33.26 -11.29
N ALA A 16 3.35 -33.50 -10.33
CA ALA A 16 3.22 -32.98 -8.97
C ALA A 16 3.00 -31.46 -9.01
N PRO A 17 2.16 -30.90 -8.12
CA PRO A 17 1.98 -29.45 -8.05
C PRO A 17 3.35 -28.81 -7.80
N ALA A 18 3.73 -27.87 -8.68
CA ALA A 18 4.96 -27.13 -8.54
C ALA A 18 5.03 -26.52 -7.13
N PRO A 19 6.20 -26.57 -6.45
CA PRO A 19 6.34 -25.91 -5.17
C PRO A 19 5.98 -24.42 -5.36
N PRO A 20 5.31 -23.79 -4.37
CA PRO A 20 5.02 -22.36 -4.45
C PRO A 20 6.33 -21.63 -4.71
N LEU A 21 6.34 -20.80 -5.77
CA LEU A 21 7.45 -19.93 -6.09
C LEU A 21 7.86 -19.22 -4.81
N ALA A 22 9.07 -19.52 -4.33
CA ALA A 22 9.67 -18.71 -3.28
C ALA A 22 9.68 -17.30 -3.83
N VAL A 23 8.95 -16.40 -3.19
CA VAL A 23 9.13 -14.96 -3.36
C VAL A 23 10.56 -14.72 -2.92
N ALA A 24 11.49 -14.79 -3.88
CA ALA A 24 12.85 -14.39 -3.65
C ALA A 24 12.73 -12.90 -3.32
N GLU A 25 12.86 -12.56 -2.04
CA GLU A 25 13.16 -11.20 -1.63
C GLU A 25 14.43 -10.81 -2.40
N ALA A 26 14.23 -10.09 -3.50
CA ALA A 26 15.32 -9.54 -4.26
C ALA A 26 16.17 -8.74 -3.27
N PRO A 27 17.51 -8.88 -3.30
CA PRO A 27 18.36 -8.12 -2.41
C PRO A 27 18.01 -6.64 -2.58
N VAL A 28 17.72 -5.98 -1.45
CA VAL A 28 17.42 -4.54 -1.39
C VAL A 28 18.61 -3.81 -2.01
N GLN A 29 18.53 -3.52 -3.31
CA GLN A 29 19.48 -2.65 -3.95
C GLN A 29 19.30 -1.30 -3.28
N VAL A 30 20.35 -0.84 -2.58
CA VAL A 30 20.37 0.51 -2.05
C VAL A 30 20.28 1.43 -3.25
N GLU A 31 19.08 1.92 -3.55
CA GLU A 31 18.88 2.89 -4.61
C GLU A 31 19.68 4.14 -4.23
N ASP A 32 20.82 4.39 -4.88
CA ASP A 32 21.67 5.60 -4.71
C ASP A 32 20.98 6.89 -5.20
N ARG A 33 19.65 6.85 -5.29
CA ARG A 33 18.82 7.98 -5.70
C ARG A 33 18.54 8.88 -4.50
N PRO A 34 18.45 10.21 -4.68
CA PRO A 34 18.06 11.09 -3.60
C PRO A 34 16.71 10.68 -2.99
N ALA A 35 16.57 10.83 -1.67
CA ALA A 35 15.38 10.40 -0.92
C ALA A 35 14.07 10.95 -1.52
N ILE A 36 14.07 12.19 -2.01
CA ILE A 36 12.88 12.77 -2.65
C ILE A 36 12.45 12.03 -3.93
N HIS A 37 13.39 11.49 -4.71
CA HIS A 37 13.07 10.69 -5.90
C HIS A 37 12.53 9.33 -5.50
N GLN A 38 13.09 8.70 -4.47
CA GLN A 38 12.56 7.45 -3.91
C GLN A 38 11.13 7.66 -3.40
N LEU A 39 10.86 8.77 -2.69
CA LEU A 39 9.50 9.12 -2.25
C LEU A 39 8.55 9.35 -3.42
N THR A 40 9.03 9.94 -4.52
CA THR A 40 8.21 10.10 -5.75
C THR A 40 7.78 8.74 -6.31
N HIS A 41 8.68 7.76 -6.30
CA HIS A 41 8.36 6.38 -6.72
C HIS A 41 7.39 5.70 -5.75
N ALA A 42 7.64 5.81 -4.44
CA ALA A 42 6.73 5.29 -3.43
C ALA A 42 5.32 5.89 -3.56
N TRP A 43 5.24 7.19 -3.82
CA TRP A 43 3.98 7.89 -4.08
C TRP A 43 3.24 7.39 -5.31
N LEU A 44 3.95 7.22 -6.43
CA LEU A 44 3.34 6.71 -7.66
C LEU A 44 2.84 5.28 -7.48
N ASN A 45 3.64 4.42 -6.85
CA ASN A 45 3.30 3.03 -6.58
C ASN A 45 2.12 2.93 -5.62
N GLU A 46 2.10 3.74 -4.56
CA GLU A 46 0.98 3.79 -3.62
C GLU A 46 -0.31 4.21 -4.34
N ARG A 47 -0.27 5.19 -5.23
CA ARG A 47 -1.46 5.59 -6.01
C ARG A 47 -1.89 4.53 -7.01
N GLY A 48 -0.95 3.79 -7.58
CA GLY A 48 -1.21 2.75 -8.58
C GLY A 48 -1.66 1.42 -8.00
N SER A 49 -1.34 1.14 -6.73
CA SER A 49 -1.66 -0.15 -6.10
C SER A 49 -3.07 -0.18 -5.51
N PRO A 50 -3.85 -1.26 -5.70
CA PRO A 50 -5.17 -1.43 -5.06
C PRO A 50 -5.08 -1.72 -3.56
N GLU A 51 -3.96 -2.31 -3.12
CA GLU A 51 -3.66 -2.63 -1.72
C GLU A 51 -2.77 -1.56 -1.07
N LEU A 52 -2.68 -1.58 0.26
CA LEU A 52 -1.79 -0.71 1.00
C LEU A 52 -0.36 -1.27 0.94
N LEU A 53 0.59 -0.45 0.49
CA LEU A 53 2.00 -0.86 0.43
C LEU A 53 2.68 -0.76 1.81
N PRO A 54 3.81 -1.46 2.03
CA PRO A 54 4.58 -1.35 3.27
C PRO A 54 5.01 0.08 3.57
N TRP A 55 4.92 0.49 4.84
CA TRP A 55 5.36 1.81 5.31
C TRP A 55 6.89 1.97 5.17
N PRO A 56 7.38 2.90 4.33
CA PRO A 56 8.80 3.16 4.15
C PRO A 56 9.26 4.20 5.18
N GLY A 57 9.32 3.82 6.46
CA GLY A 57 9.57 4.73 7.58
C GLY A 57 10.86 5.53 7.45
N ASP A 58 11.99 4.83 7.28
CA ASP A 58 13.31 5.47 7.16
C ASP A 58 13.37 6.51 6.03
N LEU A 59 12.70 6.23 4.92
CA LEU A 59 12.62 7.13 3.77
C LEU A 59 11.81 8.39 4.10
N VAL A 60 10.65 8.22 4.72
CA VAL A 60 9.78 9.34 5.13
C VAL A 60 10.48 10.22 6.15
N ASP A 61 11.13 9.61 7.14
CA ASP A 61 11.88 10.32 8.18
C ASP A 61 13.04 11.11 7.57
N THR A 62 13.80 10.49 6.66
CA THR A 62 14.87 11.16 5.92
C THR A 62 14.36 12.37 5.14
N VAL A 63 13.25 12.25 4.42
CA VAL A 63 12.67 13.38 3.67
C VAL A 63 12.16 14.48 4.60
N MET A 64 11.53 14.11 5.72
CA MET A 64 11.09 15.07 6.73
C MET A 64 12.26 15.86 7.31
N ASP A 65 13.36 15.19 7.69
CA ASP A 65 14.55 15.82 8.24
C ASP A 65 15.22 16.76 7.23
N GLN A 66 15.37 16.31 5.97
CA GLN A 66 15.90 17.14 4.88
C GLN A 66 15.07 18.41 4.66
N LEU A 67 13.73 18.28 4.69
CA LEU A 67 12.82 19.42 4.54
C LEU A 67 12.91 20.40 5.72
N GLN A 68 13.05 19.89 6.94
CA GLN A 68 13.21 20.73 8.14
C GLN A 68 14.55 21.48 8.10
N GLN A 69 15.63 20.79 7.75
CA GLN A 69 16.96 21.41 7.61
C GLN A 69 16.96 22.48 6.51
N GLN A 70 16.37 22.19 5.34
CA GLN A 70 16.29 23.14 4.24
C GLN A 70 15.46 24.36 4.62
N GLN A 71 14.37 24.18 5.36
CA GLN A 71 13.57 25.30 5.87
C GLN A 71 14.37 26.18 6.83
N ALA A 72 15.10 25.58 7.78
CA ALA A 72 15.92 26.34 8.73
C ALA A 72 17.01 27.17 8.03
N ILE A 73 17.64 26.60 6.99
CA ILE A 73 18.62 27.33 6.16
C ILE A 73 17.95 28.49 5.44
N LEU A 74 16.81 28.26 4.78
CA LEU A 74 16.06 29.31 4.09
C LEU A 74 15.68 30.45 5.05
N ASP A 75 15.13 30.12 6.22
CA ASP A 75 14.73 31.13 7.20
C ASP A 75 15.92 31.97 7.66
N SER A 76 17.10 31.36 7.84
CA SER A 76 18.32 32.08 8.21
C SER A 76 18.80 33.04 7.11
N LEU A 77 18.85 32.57 5.86
CA LEU A 77 19.38 33.35 4.74
C LEU A 77 18.41 34.44 4.28
N MET A 78 17.10 34.19 4.33
CA MET A 78 16.08 35.18 3.98
C MET A 78 15.97 36.30 5.02
N SER A 79 16.41 36.06 6.27
CA SER A 79 16.43 37.10 7.31
C SER A 79 17.62 38.06 7.21
N ASP A 80 18.64 37.72 6.41
CA ASP A 80 19.83 38.54 6.23
C ASP A 80 19.59 39.67 5.21
N THR A 81 19.45 40.89 5.72
CA THR A 81 19.18 42.09 4.91
C THR A 81 20.36 42.54 4.04
N THR A 82 21.53 41.92 4.17
CA THR A 82 22.73 42.22 3.37
C THR A 82 22.80 41.43 2.06
N THR A 83 21.90 40.47 1.89
CA THR A 83 21.78 39.59 0.72
C THR A 83 21.39 40.37 -0.54
N SER A 84 22.04 40.08 -1.67
CA SER A 84 21.76 40.70 -2.98
C SER A 84 20.34 40.36 -3.49
N GLU A 85 19.75 41.18 -4.37
CA GLU A 85 18.49 40.87 -5.05
C GLU A 85 18.58 39.56 -5.86
N GLU A 86 19.73 39.29 -6.47
CA GLU A 86 19.97 38.03 -7.20
C GLU A 86 19.96 36.81 -6.28
N GLU A 87 20.48 36.95 -5.07
CA GLU A 87 20.50 35.89 -4.06
C GLU A 87 19.09 35.66 -3.50
N HIS A 88 18.33 36.73 -3.24
CA HIS A 88 16.91 36.63 -2.89
C HIS A 88 16.10 35.87 -3.95
N PHE A 89 16.35 36.14 -5.23
CA PHE A 89 15.69 35.39 -6.31
C PHE A 89 16.04 33.89 -6.28
N ARG A 90 17.30 33.54 -6.04
CA ARG A 90 17.73 32.14 -5.89
C ARG A 90 17.09 31.47 -4.67
N LEU A 91 17.00 32.17 -3.54
CA LEU A 91 16.34 31.67 -2.32
C LEU A 91 14.86 31.38 -2.57
N ASN A 92 14.15 32.27 -3.30
CA ASN A 92 12.76 32.04 -3.67
C ASN A 92 12.57 30.79 -4.53
N LEU A 93 13.51 30.49 -5.44
CA LEU A 93 13.47 29.27 -6.23
C LEU A 93 13.63 28.02 -5.35
N VAL A 94 14.59 28.05 -4.42
CA VAL A 94 14.80 26.96 -3.46
C VAL A 94 13.59 26.77 -2.55
N GLN A 95 12.95 27.85 -2.11
CA GLN A 95 11.71 27.80 -1.33
C GLN A 95 10.57 27.14 -2.12
N LEU A 96 10.41 27.49 -3.40
CA LEU A 96 9.42 26.88 -4.28
C LEU A 96 9.64 25.37 -4.43
N ASP A 97 10.88 24.93 -4.56
CA ASP A 97 11.22 23.52 -4.66
C ASP A 97 10.99 22.77 -3.33
N ALA A 98 11.30 23.39 -2.19
CA ALA A 98 10.95 22.84 -0.88
C ALA A 98 9.42 22.67 -0.72
N ASP A 99 8.63 23.63 -1.21
CA ASP A 99 7.16 23.54 -1.22
C ASP A 99 6.63 22.41 -2.09
N ARG A 100 7.24 22.16 -3.26
CA ARG A 100 6.91 21.01 -4.12
C ARG A 100 7.18 19.69 -3.41
N CYS A 101 8.31 19.59 -2.72
CA CYS A 101 8.67 18.41 -1.96
C CYS A 101 7.71 18.17 -0.78
N ARG A 102 7.34 19.22 -0.05
CA ARG A 102 6.31 19.16 0.99
C ARG A 102 4.94 18.76 0.44
N TRP A 103 4.56 19.27 -0.73
CA TRP A 103 3.33 18.85 -1.40
C TRP A 103 3.36 17.35 -1.71
N LEU A 104 4.47 16.84 -2.25
CA LEU A 104 4.63 15.42 -2.57
C LEU A 104 4.46 14.55 -1.33
N LEU A 105 5.15 14.88 -0.23
CA LEU A 105 5.02 14.15 1.04
C LEU A 105 3.58 14.13 1.55
N ARG A 106 2.90 15.29 1.55
CA ARG A 106 1.48 15.36 1.94
C ARG A 106 0.57 14.55 1.01
N SER A 107 0.84 14.56 -0.29
CA SER A 107 0.09 13.80 -1.30
C SER A 107 0.22 12.30 -1.08
N TYR A 108 1.43 11.83 -0.74
CA TYR A 108 1.70 10.45 -0.34
C TYR A 108 0.92 10.05 0.91
N LEU A 109 1.05 10.81 1.99
CA LEU A 109 0.34 10.50 3.25
C LEU A 109 -1.17 10.51 3.07
N ARG A 110 -1.73 11.45 2.28
CA ARG A 110 -3.17 11.48 1.98
C ARG A 110 -3.64 10.29 1.17
N THR A 111 -2.84 9.82 0.21
CA THR A 111 -3.16 8.63 -0.58
C THR A 111 -3.24 7.39 0.33
N ARG A 112 -2.32 7.28 1.29
CA ARG A 112 -2.36 6.20 2.29
C ARG A 112 -3.60 6.33 3.19
N LEU A 113 -3.88 7.52 3.72
CA LEU A 113 -5.07 7.77 4.56
C LEU A 113 -6.38 7.36 3.87
N ASP A 114 -6.54 7.67 2.58
CA ASP A 114 -7.72 7.27 1.81
C ASP A 114 -7.91 5.75 1.80
N LYS A 115 -6.83 4.99 1.57
CA LYS A 115 -6.86 3.52 1.63
C LYS A 115 -7.11 3.00 3.04
N LEU A 116 -6.50 3.62 4.04
CA LEU A 116 -6.66 3.27 5.46
C LEU A 116 -8.12 3.39 5.89
N GLU A 117 -8.82 4.45 5.49
CA GLU A 117 -10.25 4.63 5.78
C GLU A 117 -11.11 3.63 5.01
N LYS A 118 -10.83 3.43 3.71
CA LYS A 118 -11.58 2.51 2.85
C LYS A 118 -11.53 1.06 3.34
N TYR A 119 -10.38 0.61 3.84
CA TYR A 119 -10.15 -0.76 4.26
C TYR A 119 -10.00 -0.91 5.79
N ALA A 120 -10.49 0.06 6.57
CA ALA A 120 -10.22 0.13 8.01
C ALA A 120 -10.56 -1.15 8.78
N LEU A 121 -11.78 -1.69 8.58
CA LEU A 121 -12.23 -2.90 9.27
C LEU A 121 -11.42 -4.15 8.86
N TYR A 122 -11.03 -4.23 7.58
CA TYR A 122 -10.15 -5.29 7.07
C TYR A 122 -8.76 -5.23 7.73
N ILE A 123 -8.15 -4.04 7.77
CA ILE A 123 -6.83 -3.82 8.36
C ILE A 123 -6.81 -4.10 9.86
N VAL A 124 -7.83 -3.71 10.63
CA VAL A 124 -7.89 -3.99 12.07
C VAL A 124 -7.97 -5.49 12.38
N ARG A 125 -8.57 -6.27 11.47
CA ARG A 125 -8.69 -7.72 11.62
C ARG A 125 -7.41 -8.45 11.23
N GLU A 126 -6.77 -8.03 10.15
CA GLU A 126 -5.65 -8.74 9.56
C GLU A 126 -4.30 -8.26 10.12
N ARG A 127 -3.54 -9.16 10.74
CA ARG A 127 -2.26 -8.79 11.37
C ARG A 127 -1.19 -8.49 10.32
N THR A 128 -1.20 -9.18 9.18
CA THR A 128 -0.22 -8.94 8.11
C THR A 128 -0.32 -7.52 7.57
N GLU A 129 -1.54 -6.98 7.46
CA GLU A 129 -1.76 -5.59 7.05
C GLU A 129 -1.28 -4.60 8.11
N GLN A 130 -1.50 -4.87 9.39
CA GLN A 130 -1.06 -3.98 10.48
C GLN A 130 0.46 -3.78 10.50
N LEU A 131 1.24 -4.77 10.06
CA LEU A 131 2.70 -4.67 9.95
C LEU A 131 3.16 -3.72 8.83
N ARG A 132 2.27 -3.37 7.89
CA ARG A 132 2.54 -2.44 6.78
C ARG A 132 2.27 -0.97 7.14
N LEU A 133 1.77 -0.69 8.35
CA LEU A 133 1.41 0.65 8.81
C LEU A 133 2.50 1.23 9.71
N SER A 134 2.60 2.56 9.75
CA SER A 134 3.28 3.24 10.86
C SER A 134 2.48 3.13 12.16
N ASP A 135 3.14 3.33 13.31
CA ASP A 135 2.45 3.35 14.62
C ASP A 135 1.33 4.39 14.69
N MET A 136 1.55 5.55 14.05
CA MET A 136 0.56 6.62 13.96
C MET A 136 -0.62 6.22 13.08
N GLU A 137 -0.37 5.59 11.93
CA GLU A 137 -1.40 5.07 11.03
C GLU A 137 -2.21 3.96 11.73
N LEU A 138 -1.55 3.04 12.43
CA LEU A 138 -2.21 1.97 13.17
C LEU A 138 -3.13 2.52 14.26
N GLY A 139 -2.65 3.51 15.02
CA GLY A 139 -3.44 4.21 16.01
C GLY A 139 -4.64 4.93 15.37
N TYR A 140 -4.46 5.55 14.21
CA TYR A 140 -5.53 6.22 13.46
C TYR A 140 -6.61 5.22 13.03
N VAL A 141 -6.23 4.14 12.34
CA VAL A 141 -7.16 3.15 11.80
C VAL A 141 -7.98 2.48 12.90
N LYS A 142 -7.37 2.12 14.04
CA LYS A 142 -8.10 1.53 15.17
C LYS A 142 -9.17 2.48 15.72
N ARG A 143 -8.85 3.76 15.87
CA ARG A 143 -9.81 4.77 16.32
C ARG A 143 -10.92 5.01 15.30
N TYR A 144 -10.56 5.07 14.01
CA TYR A 144 -11.51 5.26 12.92
C TYR A 144 -12.49 4.07 12.84
N ALA A 145 -11.99 2.85 12.88
CA ALA A 145 -12.80 1.63 12.88
C ALA A 145 -13.77 1.58 14.08
N GLN A 146 -13.30 1.95 15.27
CA GLN A 146 -14.16 2.04 16.46
C GLN A 146 -15.26 3.10 16.28
N LEU A 147 -14.90 4.30 15.82
CA LEU A 147 -15.85 5.39 15.56
C LEU A 147 -16.92 4.97 14.54
N LEU A 148 -16.52 4.28 13.47
CA LEU A 148 -17.43 3.76 12.47
C LEU A 148 -18.36 2.69 13.04
N ALA A 149 -17.83 1.75 13.82
CA ALA A 149 -18.63 0.71 14.48
C ALA A 149 -19.66 1.30 15.45
N ASP A 150 -19.25 2.28 16.27
CA ASP A 150 -20.13 2.97 17.20
C ASP A 150 -21.22 3.75 16.46
N HIS A 151 -20.87 4.45 15.38
CA HIS A 151 -21.84 5.17 14.56
C HIS A 151 -22.88 4.23 13.96
N LEU A 152 -22.45 3.16 13.29
CA LEU A 152 -23.34 2.19 12.67
C LEU A 152 -24.22 1.48 13.70
N SER A 153 -23.65 1.11 14.85
CA SER A 153 -24.37 0.51 15.97
C SER A 153 -25.50 1.40 16.46
N ASN A 154 -25.19 2.66 16.78
CA ASN A 154 -26.15 3.61 17.33
C ASN A 154 -27.21 4.04 16.33
N SER A 155 -26.86 4.13 15.04
CA SER A 155 -27.80 4.58 14.00
C SER A 155 -28.72 3.47 13.50
N VAL A 156 -28.23 2.24 13.34
CA VAL A 156 -29.00 1.17 12.66
C VAL A 156 -28.85 -0.19 13.35
N LEU A 157 -27.62 -0.67 13.58
CA LEU A 157 -27.41 -2.09 13.87
C LEU A 157 -28.06 -2.55 15.18
N GLN A 158 -28.13 -1.68 16.20
CA GLN A 158 -28.81 -2.03 17.46
C GLN A 158 -30.30 -2.31 17.30
N PHE A 159 -30.94 -1.75 16.26
CA PHE A 159 -32.36 -1.93 15.98
C PHE A 159 -32.64 -3.17 15.12
N LEU A 160 -31.60 -3.81 14.58
CA LEU A 160 -31.74 -5.04 13.81
C LEU A 160 -31.83 -6.27 14.73
N PRO A 161 -32.40 -7.39 14.23
CA PRO A 161 -32.33 -8.68 14.92
C PRO A 161 -30.88 -9.11 15.18
N GLU A 162 -30.65 -9.84 16.28
CA GLU A 162 -29.31 -10.29 16.73
C GLU A 162 -28.46 -10.90 15.61
N SER A 163 -29.09 -11.70 14.73
CA SER A 163 -28.45 -12.39 13.61
C SER A 163 -28.00 -11.49 12.46
N MET A 164 -28.26 -10.19 12.51
CA MET A 164 -27.93 -9.22 11.46
C MET A 164 -27.17 -8.01 11.99
N ARG A 165 -26.78 -8.02 13.28
CA ARG A 165 -26.10 -6.87 13.89
C ARG A 165 -24.62 -6.78 13.56
N ARG A 166 -24.01 -7.88 13.13
CA ARG A 166 -22.58 -7.92 12.85
C ARG A 166 -22.30 -7.58 11.40
N LEU A 167 -21.20 -6.84 11.18
CA LEU A 167 -20.74 -6.44 9.85
C LEU A 167 -19.91 -7.52 9.15
N ASP A 168 -19.44 -8.50 9.89
CA ASP A 168 -18.58 -9.58 9.39
C ASP A 168 -19.34 -10.89 9.16
N ASP A 169 -20.67 -10.88 9.29
CA ASP A 169 -21.49 -12.06 9.04
C ASP A 169 -21.46 -12.43 7.54
N PRO A 170 -21.36 -13.73 7.22
CA PRO A 170 -21.43 -14.20 5.85
C PRO A 170 -22.80 -13.87 5.25
N ALA A 171 -22.85 -13.59 3.95
CA ALA A 171 -24.11 -13.27 3.30
C ALA A 171 -25.10 -14.45 3.47
N PRO A 172 -26.39 -14.20 3.76
CA PRO A 172 -27.38 -15.25 3.94
C PRO A 172 -27.41 -16.20 2.74
N GLY A 173 -27.19 -17.50 2.97
CA GLY A 173 -27.13 -18.52 1.91
C GLY A 173 -25.73 -18.84 1.35
N THR A 174 -24.70 -18.05 1.69
CA THR A 174 -23.30 -18.31 1.31
C THR A 174 -22.55 -18.96 2.47
N SER A 175 -22.83 -20.24 2.70
CA SER A 175 -22.21 -21.03 3.77
C SER A 175 -20.83 -21.56 3.35
N LEU A 176 -19.88 -20.68 3.02
CA LEU A 176 -18.46 -21.06 3.04
C LEU A 176 -17.86 -20.69 4.39
N PRO A 177 -17.44 -21.67 5.21
CA PRO A 177 -16.72 -21.38 6.45
C PRO A 177 -15.44 -20.61 6.14
N GLY A 178 -15.27 -19.42 6.73
CA GLY A 178 -14.05 -18.63 6.61
C GLY A 178 -14.04 -17.58 5.49
N ALA A 179 -15.09 -17.47 4.67
CA ALA A 179 -15.22 -16.36 3.74
C ALA A 179 -15.44 -15.05 4.55
N PRO A 180 -14.65 -13.98 4.32
CA PRO A 180 -14.93 -12.70 4.93
C PRO A 180 -16.35 -12.27 4.53
N GLY A 181 -17.16 -11.84 5.51
CA GLY A 181 -18.51 -11.35 5.23
C GLY A 181 -18.46 -10.31 4.11
N GLY A 182 -19.31 -10.46 3.09
CA GLY A 182 -19.25 -9.67 1.85
C GLY A 182 -19.45 -8.15 2.03
N MET A 183 -19.69 -7.70 3.25
CA MET A 183 -19.82 -6.28 3.62
C MET A 183 -18.48 -5.64 4.02
N LEU A 184 -17.43 -6.43 4.29
CA LEU A 184 -16.09 -5.92 4.57
C LEU A 184 -15.36 -5.59 3.26
N ALA A 185 -15.05 -4.32 3.05
CA ALA A 185 -14.22 -3.90 1.92
C ALA A 185 -12.77 -4.37 2.14
N ALA A 186 -12.29 -5.22 1.24
CA ALA A 186 -10.90 -5.67 1.14
C ALA A 186 -10.29 -5.22 -0.20
N PRO A 187 -8.97 -5.04 -0.28
CA PRO A 187 -8.32 -4.71 -1.55
C PRO A 187 -8.44 -5.87 -2.54
N SER A 188 -8.85 -5.57 -3.77
CA SER A 188 -8.95 -6.54 -4.87
C SER A 188 -7.61 -6.62 -5.60
N LEU A 189 -6.90 -7.73 -5.44
CA LEU A 189 -5.59 -7.94 -6.07
C LEU A 189 -5.67 -8.20 -7.58
N ASP A 190 -6.84 -8.59 -8.10
CA ASP A 190 -7.10 -8.76 -9.53
C ASP A 190 -7.38 -7.44 -10.26
N THR A 191 -7.29 -6.30 -9.57
CA THR A 191 -7.51 -4.98 -10.17
C THR A 191 -6.39 -4.70 -11.18
N PRO A 192 -6.70 -4.36 -12.45
CA PRO A 192 -5.67 -4.04 -13.43
C PRO A 192 -4.94 -2.75 -13.04
N VAL A 193 -3.62 -2.77 -13.18
CA VAL A 193 -2.73 -1.65 -12.89
C VAL A 193 -1.80 -1.37 -14.07
N PHE A 194 -1.37 -0.11 -14.19
CA PHE A 194 -0.33 0.25 -15.15
C PHE A 194 1.04 0.03 -14.52
N VAL A 195 1.90 -0.73 -15.21
CA VAL A 195 3.27 -0.99 -14.79
C VAL A 195 4.26 -0.46 -15.82
N TYR A 196 5.39 0.05 -15.32
CA TYR A 196 6.53 0.42 -16.15
C TYR A 196 7.74 -0.40 -15.72
N GLY A 197 8.18 -1.32 -16.59
CA GLY A 197 9.34 -2.15 -16.35
C GLY A 197 10.62 -1.32 -16.42
N ARG A 198 11.39 -1.28 -15.33
CA ARG A 198 12.67 -0.56 -15.25
C ARG A 198 13.86 -1.47 -15.48
N GLU A 199 13.70 -2.73 -15.13
CA GLU A 199 14.69 -3.80 -15.28
C GLU A 199 14.04 -4.97 -16.00
N ASP A 200 14.86 -5.88 -16.52
CA ASP A 200 14.37 -7.12 -17.12
C ASP A 200 13.77 -8.02 -16.03
N GLY A 201 12.44 -8.09 -16.01
CA GLY A 201 11.66 -8.90 -15.07
C GLY A 201 11.51 -10.36 -15.49
N GLY A 202 12.15 -10.78 -16.59
CA GLY A 202 12.00 -12.10 -17.16
C GLY A 202 10.67 -12.28 -17.91
N THR A 203 10.24 -13.54 -18.04
CA THR A 203 9.03 -13.89 -18.80
C THR A 203 7.83 -14.00 -17.87
N LEU A 204 6.79 -13.20 -18.12
CA LEU A 204 5.51 -13.25 -17.41
C LEU A 204 4.48 -14.01 -18.27
N THR A 205 3.92 -15.10 -17.74
CA THR A 205 2.80 -15.80 -18.37
C THR A 205 1.49 -15.16 -17.93
N LEU A 206 0.77 -14.55 -18.86
CA LEU A 206 -0.57 -14.04 -18.59
C LEU A 206 -1.58 -15.19 -18.63
N PRO A 207 -2.56 -15.24 -17.71
CA PRO A 207 -3.68 -16.16 -17.82
C PRO A 207 -4.48 -15.88 -19.10
N GLU A 208 -4.96 -16.93 -19.76
CA GLU A 208 -5.80 -16.83 -20.98
C GLU A 208 -7.13 -16.09 -20.73
#